data_AF-A0A3M1AYR0-F1
#
_entry.id   AF-A0A3M1AYR0-F1
#
_cell.length_a   1.000
_cell.length_b   1.000
_cell.length_c   1.000
_cell.angle_alpha   90.00
_cell.angle_beta   90.00
_cell.angle_gamma   90.00
#
_symmetry.space_group_name_H-M   'P 1'
#
loop_
_entity.id
_entity.type
_entity.pdbx_description
1 polymer ?
#
loop_
_entity_poly.entity_id
_entity_poly.type
_entity_poly.pdbx_seq_one_letter_code
_entity_poly.pdbx_strand_id
1 'polypeptide(L)'
;MEVKDWQLKALTPIWTGDAGGNGDRLIPTGIMGALRWWFEVLVRGLGGRACDPTTEVRCPDKNVQQADKPGHHCVVCELFGCTGWARKFRLMVLDEHDQVIQNQIQADQTFILRFVPLRPIREEEWCLLDATLRLIADYGAMGGKTVFKPSDESNRQNQLHHQDFGIVAVDRRPEGIDCNQQLASTFVHGSRNRRNFQDNSFSWASLQHFWCVKGRYLARQDSQRSSFNRVIGRDMRKNRSQQLFQNTNINRWLAGRQQESKKVFSFKHPEVARRTFGFVKPRLVNFQEIESRLGQVWSEFEAEHEFQQGEQIIEKLFQMKEGI
;
A
#
# COMPACT_ATOMS: atom_id res chain seq x y z
N MET A 1 -0.94 -24.64 -15.53
CA MET A 1 -0.63 -23.42 -14.74
C MET A 1 -0.84 -22.24 -15.66
N GLU A 2 -1.86 -21.44 -15.43
CA GLU A 2 -2.31 -20.39 -16.35
C GLU A 2 -1.64 -19.05 -16.02
N VAL A 3 -1.22 -18.32 -17.05
CA VAL A 3 -0.73 -16.94 -16.93
C VAL A 3 -1.92 -16.02 -16.66
N LYS A 4 -1.78 -15.07 -15.73
CA LYS A 4 -2.83 -14.08 -15.45
C LYS A 4 -2.31 -12.66 -15.61
N ASP A 5 -3.10 -11.86 -16.31
CA ASP A 5 -2.78 -10.49 -16.69
C ASP A 5 -3.79 -9.52 -16.08
N TRP A 6 -3.28 -8.46 -15.46
CA TRP A 6 -4.08 -7.28 -15.10
C TRP A 6 -3.64 -6.13 -15.98
N GLN A 7 -4.60 -5.50 -16.66
CA GLN A 7 -4.39 -4.26 -17.40
C GLN A 7 -4.69 -3.10 -16.46
N LEU A 8 -3.74 -2.19 -16.31
CA LEU A 8 -3.84 -1.02 -15.45
C LEU A 8 -3.52 0.24 -16.25
N LYS A 9 -4.11 1.35 -15.82
CA LYS A 9 -3.73 2.70 -16.28
C LYS A 9 -3.00 3.44 -15.17
N ALA A 10 -1.83 4.00 -15.48
CA ALA A 10 -1.12 4.89 -14.58
C ALA A 10 -1.80 6.27 -14.59
N LEU A 11 -2.43 6.67 -13.49
CA LEU A 11 -3.06 7.99 -13.37
C LEU A 11 -2.05 9.08 -12.98
N THR A 12 -0.90 8.65 -12.47
CA THR A 12 0.28 9.46 -12.20
C THR A 12 1.51 8.64 -12.59
N PRO A 13 2.69 9.23 -12.85
CA PRO A 13 3.87 8.46 -13.19
C PRO A 13 4.20 7.43 -12.11
N ILE A 14 4.68 6.26 -12.49
CA ILE A 14 5.12 5.24 -11.53
C ILE A 14 6.63 5.30 -11.45
N TRP A 15 7.13 5.76 -10.31
CA TRP A 15 8.56 5.84 -10.07
C TRP A 15 9.08 4.54 -9.47
N THR A 16 10.16 4.01 -10.03
CA THR A 16 10.93 2.91 -9.42
C THR A 16 12.40 3.27 -9.43
N GLY A 17 13.05 3.17 -8.28
CA GLY A 17 14.44 3.56 -8.13
C GLY A 17 15.39 2.49 -8.62
N ASP A 18 16.35 2.88 -9.46
CA ASP A 18 17.54 2.07 -9.72
C ASP A 18 18.53 2.12 -8.55
N ALA A 19 19.69 1.45 -8.71
CA ALA A 19 20.73 1.41 -7.70
C ALA A 19 21.34 2.79 -7.37
N GLY A 20 21.26 3.74 -8.29
CA GLY A 20 21.69 5.14 -8.10
C GLY A 20 20.60 6.04 -7.53
N GLY A 21 19.37 5.53 -7.37
CA GLY A 21 18.22 6.31 -6.95
C GLY A 21 17.61 7.17 -8.05
N ASN A 22 17.88 6.86 -9.32
CA ASN A 22 17.25 7.49 -10.49
C ASN A 22 15.96 6.75 -10.88
N GLY A 23 15.05 7.46 -11.53
CA GLY A 23 13.71 6.98 -11.85
C GLY A 23 13.42 6.73 -13.33
N ASP A 24 14.39 6.96 -14.22
CA ASP A 24 14.14 7.01 -15.67
C ASP A 24 13.80 5.62 -16.23
N ARG A 25 14.24 4.57 -15.54
CA ARG A 25 13.99 3.17 -15.90
C ARG A 25 12.96 2.54 -14.98
N LEU A 26 12.13 1.68 -15.55
CA LEU A 26 11.28 0.79 -14.78
C LEU A 26 12.12 -0.33 -14.19
N ILE A 27 12.05 -0.48 -12.87
CA ILE A 27 12.67 -1.55 -12.11
C ILE A 27 11.56 -2.46 -11.57
N PRO A 28 11.29 -3.62 -12.20
CA PRO A 28 10.18 -4.50 -11.82
C PRO A 28 10.21 -4.97 -10.36
N THR A 29 11.40 -5.03 -9.74
CA THR A 29 11.52 -5.38 -8.32
C THR A 29 10.92 -4.31 -7.40
N GLY A 30 10.89 -3.03 -7.81
CA GLY A 30 10.21 -1.96 -7.10
C GLY A 30 8.68 -2.14 -7.09
N ILE A 31 8.12 -2.54 -8.24
CA ILE A 31 6.70 -2.90 -8.38
C ILE A 31 6.38 -4.13 -7.52
N MET A 32 7.19 -5.18 -7.62
CA MET A 32 7.04 -6.40 -6.82
C MET A 32 7.10 -6.12 -5.31
N GLY A 33 7.98 -5.21 -4.87
CA GLY A 33 8.07 -4.77 -3.47
C GLY A 33 6.80 -4.05 -3.00
N ALA A 34 6.26 -3.15 -3.81
CA ALA A 34 5.01 -2.46 -3.50
C ALA A 34 3.82 -3.44 -3.42
N LEU A 35 3.71 -4.36 -4.38
CA LEU A 35 2.68 -5.42 -4.37
C LEU A 35 2.80 -6.28 -3.11
N ARG A 36 4.01 -6.72 -2.78
CA ARG A 36 4.25 -7.50 -1.56
C ARG A 36 3.80 -6.72 -0.32
N TRP A 37 4.18 -5.45 -0.20
CA TRP A 37 3.84 -4.65 0.97
C TRP A 37 2.33 -4.49 1.18
N TRP A 38 1.59 -4.16 0.12
CA TRP A 38 0.13 -4.08 0.21
C TRP A 38 -0.54 -5.44 0.43
N PHE A 39 0.03 -6.51 -0.12
CA PHE A 39 -0.44 -7.87 0.15
C PHE A 39 -0.26 -8.23 1.63
N GLU A 40 0.86 -7.84 2.26
CA GLU A 40 1.04 -8.00 3.70
C GLU A 40 0.01 -7.22 4.52
N VAL A 41 -0.31 -5.98 4.11
CA VAL A 41 -1.34 -5.13 4.75
C VAL A 41 -2.72 -5.78 4.66
N LEU A 42 -3.09 -6.34 3.50
CA LEU A 42 -4.35 -7.07 3.32
C LEU A 42 -4.38 -8.36 4.15
N VAL A 43 -3.32 -9.17 4.11
CA VAL A 43 -3.23 -10.44 4.87
C VAL A 43 -3.38 -10.19 6.37
N ARG A 44 -2.71 -9.17 6.94
CA ARG A 44 -2.89 -8.78 8.35
C ARG A 44 -4.31 -8.26 8.61
N GLY A 45 -4.88 -7.55 7.65
CA GLY A 45 -6.28 -7.11 7.65
C GLY A 45 -7.28 -8.24 7.86
N LEU A 46 -7.08 -9.32 7.12
CA LEU A 46 -7.89 -10.54 7.17
C LEU A 46 -7.55 -11.45 8.37
N GLY A 47 -6.77 -11.00 9.35
CA GLY A 47 -6.39 -11.77 10.55
C GLY A 47 -5.25 -12.78 10.36
N GLY A 48 -4.65 -12.80 9.16
CA GLY A 48 -3.43 -13.55 8.88
C GLY A 48 -2.19 -12.93 9.51
N ARG A 49 -1.03 -13.59 9.35
CA ARG A 49 0.27 -13.05 9.75
C ARG A 49 1.21 -12.93 8.56
N ALA A 50 2.03 -11.90 8.59
CA ALA A 50 3.10 -11.67 7.62
C ALA A 50 4.36 -11.24 8.36
N CYS A 51 5.47 -11.96 8.12
CA CYS A 51 6.74 -11.67 8.76
C CYS A 51 7.37 -10.38 8.18
N ASP A 52 8.25 -9.75 8.95
CA ASP A 52 9.03 -8.62 8.47
C ASP A 52 10.43 -9.12 8.06
N PRO A 53 10.77 -9.13 6.75
CA PRO A 53 12.05 -9.64 6.28
C PRO A 53 13.25 -8.80 6.74
N THR A 54 13.02 -7.60 7.27
CA THR A 54 14.04 -6.67 7.78
C THR A 54 14.40 -6.89 9.25
N THR A 55 13.69 -7.79 9.94
CA THR A 55 13.91 -8.11 11.35
C THR A 55 14.40 -9.54 11.54
N GLU A 56 14.75 -9.91 12.77
CA GLU A 56 15.09 -11.30 13.11
C GLU A 56 13.87 -12.24 13.02
N VAL A 57 12.66 -11.69 13.16
CA VAL A 57 11.40 -12.42 13.05
C VAL A 57 10.98 -12.50 11.58
N ARG A 58 11.71 -13.31 10.83
CA ARG A 58 11.50 -13.54 9.39
C ARG A 58 11.29 -15.01 9.05
N CYS A 59 10.65 -15.25 7.91
CA CYS A 59 10.60 -16.58 7.31
C CYS A 59 11.94 -16.90 6.62
N PRO A 60 12.31 -18.19 6.50
CA PRO A 60 11.60 -19.37 7.00
C PRO A 60 11.67 -19.57 8.54
N ASP A 61 10.82 -20.44 9.10
CA ASP A 61 10.98 -20.91 10.47
C ASP A 61 12.23 -21.79 10.59
N LYS A 62 13.22 -21.34 11.38
CA LYS A 62 14.47 -22.08 11.60
C LYS A 62 14.25 -23.43 12.28
N ASN A 63 13.13 -23.62 12.99
CA ASN A 63 12.81 -24.85 13.70
C ASN A 63 12.15 -25.91 12.82
N VAL A 64 11.72 -25.54 11.62
CA VAL A 64 11.10 -26.47 10.68
C VAL A 64 12.16 -26.83 9.62
N GLN A 65 12.61 -28.07 9.63
CA GLN A 65 13.76 -28.50 8.81
C GLN A 65 13.43 -28.69 7.32
N GLN A 66 12.17 -29.00 6.99
CA GLN A 66 11.73 -29.27 5.63
C GLN A 66 10.94 -28.07 5.10
N ALA A 67 11.38 -27.54 3.95
CA ALA A 67 10.89 -26.27 3.44
C ALA A 67 9.43 -26.30 2.98
N ASP A 68 8.92 -27.49 2.65
CA ASP A 68 7.57 -27.76 2.18
C ASP A 68 6.58 -28.09 3.30
N LYS A 69 7.05 -28.21 4.56
CA LYS A 69 6.17 -28.50 5.68
C LYS A 69 5.26 -27.30 6.02
N PRO A 70 3.98 -27.58 6.39
CA PRO A 70 3.09 -26.60 7.02
C PRO A 70 3.79 -25.80 8.12
N GLY A 71 3.57 -24.49 8.16
CA GLY A 71 4.10 -23.62 9.19
C GLY A 71 5.54 -23.15 8.97
N HIS A 72 6.18 -23.48 7.84
CA HIS A 72 7.54 -22.99 7.56
C HIS A 72 7.58 -21.52 7.08
N HIS A 73 6.59 -21.11 6.27
CA HIS A 73 6.48 -19.74 5.76
C HIS A 73 5.10 -19.13 6.06
N CYS A 74 5.05 -17.81 6.20
CA CYS A 74 3.79 -17.08 6.19
C CYS A 74 3.20 -17.05 4.77
N VAL A 75 1.89 -16.74 4.64
CA VAL A 75 1.18 -16.66 3.35
C VAL A 75 1.92 -15.82 2.31
N VAL A 76 2.47 -14.69 2.75
CA VAL A 76 3.17 -13.75 1.86
C VAL A 76 4.46 -14.34 1.34
N CYS A 77 5.25 -14.98 2.21
CA CYS A 77 6.48 -15.65 1.81
C CYS A 77 6.22 -16.88 0.95
N GLU A 78 5.10 -17.58 1.14
CA GLU A 78 4.70 -18.66 0.23
C GLU A 78 4.54 -18.19 -1.22
N LEU A 79 3.91 -17.04 -1.43
CA LEU A 79 3.65 -16.49 -2.76
C LEU A 79 4.83 -15.70 -3.34
N PHE A 80 5.33 -14.72 -2.57
CA PHE A 80 6.38 -13.78 -2.99
C PHE A 80 7.81 -14.26 -2.70
N GLY A 81 7.97 -15.40 -2.04
CA GLY A 81 9.28 -15.93 -1.65
C GLY A 81 9.89 -15.28 -0.41
N CYS A 82 10.99 -15.88 0.04
CA CYS A 82 11.91 -15.38 1.07
C CYS A 82 13.28 -16.04 0.92
N THR A 83 14.20 -15.80 1.84
CA THR A 83 15.51 -16.48 1.86
C THR A 83 15.33 -17.99 1.79
N GLY A 84 15.96 -18.65 0.82
CA GLY A 84 15.86 -20.10 0.62
C GLY A 84 14.54 -20.59 0.00
N TRP A 85 13.60 -19.68 -0.33
CA TRP A 85 12.32 -20.03 -0.94
C TRP A 85 11.99 -19.12 -2.12
N ALA A 86 12.07 -19.66 -3.33
CA ALA A 86 11.75 -18.91 -4.53
C ALA A 86 10.26 -18.53 -4.57
N ARG A 87 9.93 -17.33 -5.06
CA ARG A 87 8.54 -16.94 -5.36
C ARG A 87 7.82 -17.90 -6.31
N LYS A 88 6.50 -17.93 -6.28
CA LYS A 88 5.68 -18.82 -7.14
C LYS A 88 5.45 -18.30 -8.56
N PHE A 89 5.78 -17.05 -8.87
CA PHE A 89 5.54 -16.45 -10.17
C PHE A 89 6.72 -15.61 -10.64
N ARG A 90 6.83 -15.43 -11.96
CA ARG A 90 7.58 -14.35 -12.60
C ARG A 90 6.63 -13.19 -12.90
N LEU A 91 6.96 -12.00 -12.41
CA LEU A 91 6.27 -10.76 -12.77
C LEU A 91 6.91 -10.16 -14.01
N MET A 92 6.10 -9.86 -15.02
CA MET A 92 6.48 -9.07 -16.19
C MET A 92 5.62 -7.80 -16.22
N VAL A 93 6.21 -6.69 -16.66
CA VAL A 93 5.52 -5.42 -16.85
C VAL A 93 5.59 -5.07 -18.32
N LEU A 94 4.43 -5.11 -18.98
CA LEU A 94 4.31 -5.04 -20.43
C LEU A 94 3.48 -3.83 -20.85
N ASP A 95 3.64 -3.39 -22.10
CA ASP A 95 2.71 -2.49 -22.75
C ASP A 95 1.54 -3.25 -23.40
N GLU A 96 0.67 -2.52 -24.09
CA GLU A 96 -0.52 -3.09 -24.76
C GLU A 96 -0.17 -3.98 -25.97
N HIS A 97 1.08 -4.01 -26.41
CA HIS A 97 1.58 -4.83 -27.51
C HIS A 97 2.46 -5.99 -27.00
N ASP A 98 2.29 -6.38 -25.73
CA ASP A 98 3.03 -7.43 -25.05
C ASP A 98 4.56 -7.18 -24.97
N GLN A 99 5.03 -5.95 -25.19
CA GLN A 99 6.45 -5.61 -25.10
C GLN A 99 6.85 -5.21 -23.68
N VAL A 100 8.04 -5.60 -23.27
CA VAL A 100 8.55 -5.26 -21.93
C VAL A 100 8.80 -3.75 -21.82
N ILE A 101 8.17 -3.12 -20.85
CA ILE A 101 8.40 -1.71 -20.53
C ILE A 101 9.76 -1.59 -19.83
N GLN A 102 10.68 -0.81 -20.41
CA GLN A 102 12.00 -0.54 -19.84
C GLN A 102 12.13 0.84 -19.20
N ASN A 103 11.37 1.81 -19.70
CA ASN A 103 11.38 3.19 -19.21
C ASN A 103 10.32 3.37 -18.11
N GLN A 104 10.43 4.44 -17.35
CA GLN A 104 9.42 4.82 -16.35
C GLN A 104 8.02 4.87 -16.98
N ILE A 105 7.04 4.24 -16.31
CA ILE A 105 5.63 4.32 -16.71
C ILE A 105 5.15 5.75 -16.46
N GLN A 106 4.69 6.41 -17.52
CA GLN A 106 4.23 7.81 -17.47
C GLN A 106 2.75 7.89 -17.07
N ALA A 107 2.30 9.09 -16.69
CA ALA A 107 0.87 9.35 -16.52
C ALA A 107 0.10 9.05 -17.82
N ASP A 108 -1.12 8.59 -17.67
CA ASP A 108 -2.03 8.13 -18.73
C ASP A 108 -1.58 6.92 -19.55
N GLN A 109 -0.44 6.31 -19.21
CA GLN A 109 0.04 5.11 -19.86
C GLN A 109 -0.68 3.86 -19.34
N THR A 110 -1.18 3.04 -20.26
CA THR A 110 -1.66 1.69 -19.98
C THR A 110 -0.49 0.72 -19.92
N PHE A 111 -0.54 -0.21 -18.95
CA PHE A 111 0.46 -1.26 -18.78
C PHE A 111 -0.18 -2.53 -18.23
N ILE A 112 0.49 -3.66 -18.46
CA ILE A 112 0.01 -4.99 -18.06
C ILE A 112 0.96 -5.55 -17.00
N LEU A 113 0.39 -5.96 -15.87
CA LEU A 113 1.08 -6.79 -14.89
C LEU A 113 0.78 -8.26 -15.20
N ARG A 114 1.75 -8.93 -15.82
CA ARG A 114 1.67 -10.35 -16.18
C ARG A 114 2.32 -11.22 -15.13
N PHE A 115 1.54 -12.12 -14.54
CA PHE A 115 2.00 -13.11 -13.57
C PHE A 115 2.12 -14.48 -14.24
N VAL A 116 3.35 -14.89 -14.52
CA VAL A 116 3.66 -16.21 -15.09
C VAL A 116 3.98 -17.18 -13.96
N PRO A 117 3.15 -18.22 -13.69
CA PRO A 117 3.44 -19.16 -12.62
C PRO A 117 4.72 -19.95 -12.88
N LEU A 118 5.57 -20.03 -11.86
CA LEU A 118 6.75 -20.88 -11.79
C LEU A 118 6.48 -22.14 -10.95
N ARG A 119 5.45 -22.07 -10.08
CA ARG A 119 4.95 -23.14 -9.23
C ARG A 119 3.42 -23.00 -9.10
N PRO A 120 2.68 -24.03 -8.65
CA PRO A 120 1.24 -23.92 -8.44
C PRO A 120 0.87 -22.76 -7.51
N ILE A 121 0.01 -21.89 -8.01
CA ILE A 121 -0.62 -20.79 -7.27
C ILE A 121 -2.07 -21.18 -7.04
N ARG A 122 -2.50 -21.17 -5.78
CA ARG A 122 -3.86 -21.58 -5.40
C ARG A 122 -4.86 -20.47 -5.70
N GLU A 123 -6.13 -20.84 -5.79
CA GLU A 123 -7.22 -19.90 -6.05
C GLU A 123 -7.27 -18.78 -5.00
N GLU A 124 -7.05 -19.11 -3.73
CA GLU A 124 -7.03 -18.10 -2.66
C GLU A 124 -5.82 -17.17 -2.75
N GLU A 125 -4.68 -17.66 -3.27
CA GLU A 125 -3.50 -16.82 -3.52
C GLU A 125 -3.76 -15.85 -4.68
N TRP A 126 -4.47 -16.30 -5.73
CA TRP A 126 -4.93 -15.43 -6.81
C TRP A 126 -5.95 -14.40 -6.34
N CYS A 127 -6.94 -14.81 -5.54
CA CYS A 127 -7.93 -13.92 -4.95
C CYS A 127 -7.26 -12.83 -4.09
N LEU A 128 -6.33 -13.20 -3.22
CA LEU A 128 -5.59 -12.22 -2.40
C LEU A 128 -4.76 -11.26 -3.26
N LEU A 129 -4.18 -11.73 -4.36
CA LEU A 129 -3.42 -10.89 -5.28
C LEU A 129 -4.32 -9.90 -6.03
N ASP A 130 -5.48 -10.37 -6.51
CA ASP A 130 -6.49 -9.51 -7.15
C ASP A 130 -7.01 -8.44 -6.19
N ALA A 131 -7.40 -8.85 -4.98
CA ALA A 131 -7.84 -7.93 -3.93
C ALA A 131 -6.74 -6.92 -3.55
N THR A 132 -5.47 -7.33 -3.57
CA THR A 132 -4.33 -6.42 -3.35
C THR A 132 -4.21 -5.37 -4.45
N LEU A 133 -4.35 -5.76 -5.72
CA LEU A 133 -4.28 -4.82 -6.84
C LEU A 133 -5.43 -3.81 -6.80
N ARG A 134 -6.65 -4.26 -6.46
CA ARG A 134 -7.80 -3.37 -6.25
C ARG A 134 -7.61 -2.46 -5.04
N LEU A 135 -7.05 -2.97 -3.94
CA LEU A 135 -6.70 -2.15 -2.78
C LEU A 135 -5.73 -1.02 -3.16
N ILE A 136 -4.69 -1.33 -3.93
CA ILE A 136 -3.74 -0.33 -4.43
C ILE A 136 -4.46 0.71 -5.30
N ALA A 137 -5.24 0.27 -6.29
CA ALA A 137 -5.90 1.17 -7.23
C ALA A 137 -6.93 2.08 -6.57
N ASP A 138 -7.72 1.55 -5.64
CA ASP A 138 -8.85 2.27 -5.05
C ASP A 138 -8.50 3.05 -3.78
N TYR A 139 -7.48 2.62 -3.03
CA TYR A 139 -7.17 3.19 -1.71
C TYR A 139 -5.70 3.51 -1.49
N GLY A 140 -4.80 2.85 -2.24
CA GLY A 140 -3.36 2.95 -2.07
C GLY A 140 -2.65 3.70 -3.19
N ALA A 141 -1.37 3.34 -3.34
CA ALA A 141 -0.45 3.78 -4.40
C ALA A 141 0.71 2.77 -4.51
N MET A 142 1.43 2.72 -5.63
CA MET A 142 2.54 1.79 -5.85
C MET A 142 3.80 2.42 -6.41
N GLY A 143 4.95 1.79 -6.18
CA GLY A 143 6.26 2.34 -6.54
C GLY A 143 6.85 3.23 -5.44
N GLY A 144 7.96 3.89 -5.76
CA GLY A 144 8.61 4.85 -4.88
C GLY A 144 8.08 6.26 -5.07
N LYS A 145 8.56 7.19 -4.22
CA LYS A 145 8.15 8.61 -4.19
C LYS A 145 6.67 8.88 -3.90
N THR A 146 5.84 7.86 -3.71
CA THR A 146 4.46 7.93 -3.17
C THR A 146 4.36 8.66 -1.82
N VAL A 147 5.51 8.83 -1.15
CA VAL A 147 5.66 9.57 0.11
C VAL A 147 5.77 11.08 -0.07
N PHE A 148 5.93 11.58 -1.29
CA PHE A 148 5.98 13.03 -1.53
C PHE A 148 4.69 13.71 -1.10
N LYS A 149 4.82 14.98 -0.73
CA LYS A 149 3.73 15.73 -0.08
C LYS A 149 3.29 16.84 -1.02
N PRO A 150 2.00 16.93 -1.37
CA PRO A 150 1.49 18.02 -2.18
C PRO A 150 1.80 19.40 -1.57
N SER A 151 1.89 20.40 -2.45
CA SER A 151 1.98 21.81 -2.08
C SER A 151 0.99 22.62 -2.90
N ASP A 152 0.33 23.58 -2.26
CA ASP A 152 -0.50 24.61 -2.91
C ASP A 152 0.27 25.94 -3.03
N GLU A 153 1.54 25.99 -2.64
CA GLU A 153 2.43 27.12 -2.92
C GLU A 153 2.58 27.27 -4.45
N SER A 154 2.03 28.33 -5.05
CA SER A 154 1.99 28.54 -6.51
C SER A 154 3.33 28.35 -7.21
N ASN A 155 4.41 28.86 -6.61
CA ASN A 155 5.77 28.79 -7.17
C ASN A 155 6.46 27.42 -6.96
N ARG A 156 5.83 26.48 -6.25
CA ARG A 156 6.45 25.20 -5.86
C ARG A 156 5.59 23.98 -6.14
N GLN A 157 4.29 24.13 -6.36
CA GLN A 157 3.37 23.00 -6.55
C GLN A 157 3.80 22.02 -7.66
N ASN A 158 4.54 22.49 -8.67
CA ASN A 158 5.01 21.67 -9.78
C ASN A 158 6.40 21.04 -9.58
N GLN A 159 7.06 21.32 -8.45
CA GLN A 159 8.37 20.74 -8.14
C GLN A 159 8.26 19.23 -7.94
N LEU A 160 9.29 18.48 -8.35
CA LEU A 160 9.29 17.01 -8.32
C LEU A 160 8.88 16.43 -6.96
N HIS A 161 9.37 16.98 -5.85
CA HIS A 161 9.05 16.51 -4.49
C HIS A 161 7.65 16.91 -3.97
N HIS A 162 6.84 17.55 -4.82
CA HIS A 162 5.44 17.89 -4.60
C HIS A 162 4.48 17.21 -5.59
N GLN A 163 5.01 16.48 -6.58
CA GLN A 163 4.20 15.70 -7.51
C GLN A 163 3.75 14.38 -6.90
N ASP A 164 2.59 13.91 -7.37
CA ASP A 164 2.04 12.61 -7.02
C ASP A 164 2.63 11.52 -7.93
N PHE A 165 2.87 10.35 -7.35
CA PHE A 165 3.40 9.18 -8.04
C PHE A 165 2.62 7.93 -7.61
N GLY A 166 2.50 6.97 -8.52
CA GLY A 166 2.06 5.62 -8.18
C GLY A 166 0.56 5.40 -8.05
N ILE A 167 -0.27 6.39 -8.38
CA ILE A 167 -1.71 6.21 -8.50
C ILE A 167 -2.03 5.50 -9.81
N VAL A 168 -2.82 4.43 -9.71
CA VAL A 168 -3.21 3.57 -10.83
C VAL A 168 -4.71 3.28 -10.80
N ALA A 169 -5.27 2.95 -11.95
CA ALA A 169 -6.59 2.34 -12.09
C ALA A 169 -6.44 0.92 -12.63
N VAL A 170 -7.38 0.03 -12.29
CA VAL A 170 -7.48 -1.30 -12.90
C VAL A 170 -8.52 -1.21 -14.01
N ASP A 171 -8.08 -1.40 -15.26
CA ASP A 171 -8.95 -1.34 -16.43
C ASP A 171 -9.52 -2.73 -16.75
N ARG A 172 -8.69 -3.78 -16.65
CA ARG A 172 -9.10 -5.17 -16.89
C ARG A 172 -8.46 -6.11 -15.89
N ARG A 173 -9.26 -7.06 -15.42
CA ARG A 173 -8.85 -8.17 -14.56
C ARG A 173 -8.88 -9.48 -15.37
N PRO A 174 -8.10 -10.49 -14.98
CA PRO A 174 -8.24 -11.82 -15.55
C PRO A 174 -9.59 -12.43 -15.14
N GLU A 175 -10.15 -13.24 -16.03
CA GLU A 175 -11.36 -14.01 -15.76
C GLU A 175 -11.07 -15.19 -14.81
N GLY A 176 -12.13 -15.74 -14.22
CA GLY A 176 -12.05 -16.95 -13.40
C GLY A 176 -11.33 -16.78 -12.06
N ILE A 177 -11.12 -15.55 -11.57
CA ILE A 177 -10.75 -15.32 -10.17
C ILE A 177 -12.03 -15.15 -9.36
N ASP A 178 -12.46 -16.23 -8.71
CA ASP A 178 -13.47 -16.14 -7.67
C ASP A 178 -12.81 -15.68 -6.36
N CYS A 179 -13.35 -14.64 -5.76
CA CYS A 179 -12.75 -14.02 -4.59
C CYS A 179 -13.78 -13.76 -3.51
N ASN A 180 -13.77 -14.66 -2.53
CA ASN A 180 -14.68 -14.63 -1.39
C ASN A 180 -13.92 -14.30 -0.10
N GLN A 181 -14.44 -13.35 0.68
CA GLN A 181 -13.82 -12.90 1.93
C GLN A 181 -13.64 -14.04 2.93
N GLN A 182 -14.65 -14.91 3.08
CA GLN A 182 -14.62 -16.01 4.03
C GLN A 182 -13.54 -17.02 3.64
N LEU A 183 -13.46 -17.40 2.35
CA LEU A 183 -12.42 -18.30 1.85
C LEU A 183 -11.03 -17.70 2.03
N ALA A 184 -10.84 -16.43 1.64
CA ALA A 184 -9.57 -15.72 1.84
C ALA A 184 -9.18 -15.65 3.33
N SER A 185 -10.14 -15.37 4.21
CA SER A 185 -9.92 -15.31 5.67
C SER A 185 -9.55 -16.68 6.22
N THR A 186 -10.31 -17.73 5.92
CA THR A 186 -9.99 -19.10 6.33
C THR A 186 -8.60 -19.52 5.83
N PHE A 187 -8.27 -19.17 4.59
CA PHE A 187 -6.99 -19.46 3.99
C PHE A 187 -5.81 -18.83 4.74
N VAL A 188 -5.88 -17.53 5.06
CA VAL A 188 -4.78 -16.85 5.78
C VAL A 188 -4.64 -17.32 7.23
N HIS A 189 -5.73 -17.85 7.82
CA HIS A 189 -5.73 -18.45 9.16
C HIS A 189 -5.27 -19.90 9.19
N GLY A 190 -5.23 -20.58 8.05
CA GLY A 190 -4.94 -22.01 7.96
C GLY A 190 -3.62 -22.43 8.61
N SER A 191 -3.60 -23.60 9.24
CA SER A 191 -2.44 -24.19 9.92
C SER A 191 -1.21 -24.41 9.02
N ARG A 192 -1.42 -24.40 7.69
CA ARG A 192 -0.35 -24.41 6.69
C ARG A 192 0.56 -23.19 6.75
N ASN A 193 0.05 -22.06 7.23
CA ASN A 193 0.81 -20.82 7.27
C ASN A 193 1.51 -20.70 8.61
N ARG A 194 2.76 -20.25 8.60
CA ARG A 194 3.48 -19.87 9.80
C ARG A 194 2.77 -18.70 10.48
N ARG A 195 2.41 -18.87 11.74
CA ARG A 195 1.72 -17.85 12.57
C ARG A 195 2.30 -17.72 13.98
N ASN A 196 3.21 -18.60 14.36
CA ASN A 196 3.88 -18.68 15.66
C ASN A 196 5.07 -17.70 15.77
N PHE A 197 4.85 -16.41 15.51
CA PHE A 197 5.90 -15.40 15.67
C PHE A 197 5.33 -14.03 16.07
N GLN A 198 6.10 -13.26 16.83
CA GLN A 198 5.69 -11.92 17.25
C GLN A 198 5.95 -10.88 16.15
N ASP A 199 4.93 -10.13 15.76
CA ASP A 199 4.98 -9.12 14.70
C ASP A 199 4.59 -7.71 15.19
N ASN A 200 4.68 -7.47 16.50
CA ASN A 200 4.25 -6.24 17.16
C ASN A 200 4.88 -4.95 16.61
N SER A 201 6.07 -5.02 16.02
CA SER A 201 6.76 -3.86 15.44
C SER A 201 6.06 -3.33 14.18
N PHE A 202 5.37 -4.20 13.43
CA PHE A 202 4.77 -3.90 12.14
C PHE A 202 3.28 -4.22 12.04
N SER A 203 2.67 -4.75 13.11
CA SER A 203 1.24 -5.08 13.15
C SER A 203 0.33 -3.89 12.85
N TRP A 204 0.79 -2.65 13.11
CA TRP A 204 0.09 -1.42 12.73
C TRP A 204 -0.15 -1.30 11.22
N ALA A 205 0.70 -1.90 10.37
CA ALA A 205 0.54 -1.93 8.92
C ALA A 205 -0.40 -3.07 8.51
N SER A 206 -1.66 -2.91 8.87
CA SER A 206 -2.77 -3.84 8.67
C SER A 206 -3.99 -3.05 8.20
N LEU A 207 -4.84 -3.65 7.35
CA LEU A 207 -6.13 -3.01 7.03
C LEU A 207 -6.99 -2.79 8.28
N GLN A 208 -6.87 -3.61 9.33
CA GLN A 208 -7.58 -3.36 10.61
C GLN A 208 -7.23 -2.02 11.26
N HIS A 209 -6.14 -1.39 10.82
CA HIS A 209 -5.66 -0.10 11.32
C HIS A 209 -5.57 0.95 10.22
N PHE A 210 -6.07 0.63 9.03
CA PHE A 210 -6.02 1.51 7.87
C PHE A 210 -7.26 2.40 7.80
N TRP A 211 -7.08 3.59 7.25
CA TRP A 211 -8.16 4.49 6.93
C TRP A 211 -7.89 5.22 5.61
N CYS A 212 -8.96 5.61 4.91
CA CYS A 212 -8.88 6.37 3.67
C CYS A 212 -10.04 7.38 3.58
N VAL A 213 -9.71 8.59 3.13
CA VAL A 213 -10.67 9.62 2.72
C VAL A 213 -10.42 9.90 1.24
N LYS A 214 -11.40 9.55 0.41
CA LYS A 214 -11.39 9.85 -1.03
C LYS A 214 -11.79 11.31 -1.27
N GLY A 215 -11.31 11.92 -2.35
CA GLY A 215 -11.66 13.30 -2.73
C GLY A 215 -10.97 14.42 -1.93
N ARG A 216 -10.32 14.11 -0.80
CA ARG A 216 -9.60 15.10 0.03
C ARG A 216 -8.10 14.85 0.09
N TYR A 217 -7.33 15.94 0.21
CA TYR A 217 -5.87 15.91 0.29
C TYR A 217 -5.35 16.86 1.37
N LEU A 218 -4.16 16.54 1.88
CA LEU A 218 -3.36 17.35 2.79
C LEU A 218 -2.15 17.93 2.05
N ALA A 219 -1.86 19.21 2.30
CA ALA A 219 -0.79 19.92 1.60
C ALA A 219 -0.09 20.92 2.50
N ARG A 220 0.99 21.50 1.97
CA ARG A 220 1.50 22.80 2.42
C ARG A 220 0.80 23.90 1.65
N GLN A 221 0.07 24.77 2.35
CA GLN A 221 -0.60 25.91 1.73
C GLN A 221 0.38 27.06 1.50
N ASP A 222 1.21 27.37 2.50
CA ASP A 222 2.18 28.47 2.42
C ASP A 222 3.35 28.30 3.43
N SER A 223 4.10 29.37 3.65
CA SER A 223 5.26 29.39 4.57
C SER A 223 4.86 29.25 6.04
N GLN A 224 3.61 29.59 6.39
CA GLN A 224 3.07 29.58 7.76
C GLN A 224 2.08 28.44 7.99
N ARG A 225 1.35 28.00 6.95
CA ARG A 225 0.26 27.01 7.04
C ARG A 225 0.59 25.72 6.31
N SER A 226 0.27 24.60 6.95
CA SER A 226 0.33 23.27 6.36
C SER A 226 -0.67 22.34 7.03
N SER A 227 -1.75 22.01 6.33
CA SER A 227 -2.74 21.02 6.77
C SER A 227 -2.08 19.67 7.03
N PHE A 228 -1.13 19.27 6.16
CA PHE A 228 -0.37 18.04 6.36
C PHE A 228 0.36 18.03 7.70
N ASN A 229 1.18 19.06 7.98
CA ASN A 229 1.95 19.12 9.23
C ASN A 229 1.04 19.21 10.46
N ARG A 230 -0.07 19.94 10.38
CA ARG A 230 -1.05 20.03 11.47
C ARG A 230 -1.60 18.65 11.83
N VAL A 231 -2.02 17.85 10.84
CA VAL A 231 -2.54 16.49 11.08
C VAL A 231 -1.49 15.58 11.72
N ILE A 232 -0.25 15.59 11.22
CA ILE A 232 0.81 14.73 11.80
C ILE A 232 1.46 15.29 13.08
N GLY A 233 0.98 16.43 13.60
CA GLY A 233 1.48 17.02 14.84
C GLY A 233 2.83 17.75 14.75
N ARG A 234 3.21 18.20 13.55
CA ARG A 234 4.41 19.04 13.32
C ARG A 234 4.06 20.53 13.29
N ASP A 235 5.05 21.39 13.53
CA ASP A 235 4.88 22.83 13.35
C ASP A 235 4.52 23.13 11.88
N MET A 236 3.52 24.00 11.68
CA MET A 236 3.05 24.36 10.35
C MET A 236 4.05 25.25 9.60
N ARG A 237 4.85 26.04 10.33
CA ARG A 237 5.84 26.96 9.75
C ARG A 237 6.94 26.19 9.05
N LYS A 238 7.29 26.65 7.85
CA LYS A 238 8.23 25.98 6.95
C LYS A 238 9.62 25.83 7.56
N ASN A 239 10.13 26.89 8.20
CA ASN A 239 11.44 26.90 8.88
C ASN A 239 11.49 26.00 10.13
N ARG A 240 10.35 25.54 10.64
CA ARG A 240 10.25 24.63 11.79
C ARG A 240 9.53 23.32 11.46
N SER A 241 9.39 23.01 10.17
CA SER A 241 8.56 21.90 9.67
C SER A 241 9.03 20.49 10.04
N GLN A 242 10.22 20.37 10.63
CA GLN A 242 10.75 19.13 11.20
C GLN A 242 10.51 19.00 12.72
N GLN A 243 10.09 20.09 13.38
CA GLN A 243 9.80 20.12 14.80
C GLN A 243 8.37 19.67 15.07
N LEU A 244 8.16 18.98 16.18
CA LEU A 244 6.82 18.69 16.68
C LEU A 244 6.21 19.95 17.27
N PHE A 245 4.91 20.16 17.04
CA PHE A 245 4.20 21.25 17.70
C PHE A 245 4.12 21.02 19.21
N GLN A 246 3.88 19.77 19.62
CA GLN A 246 3.98 19.28 20.99
C GLN A 246 4.64 17.91 20.99
N ASN A 247 5.53 17.64 21.96
CA ASN A 247 6.29 16.38 22.04
C ASN A 247 5.48 15.24 22.70
N THR A 248 4.38 14.84 22.08
CA THR A 248 3.56 13.71 22.53
C THR A 248 3.97 12.41 21.84
N ASN A 249 3.65 11.26 22.44
CA ASN A 249 3.88 9.94 21.81
C ASN A 249 3.14 9.82 20.46
N ILE A 250 1.92 10.36 20.37
CA ILE A 250 1.09 10.37 19.14
C ILE A 250 1.78 11.16 18.03
N ASN A 251 2.19 12.40 18.33
CA ASN A 251 2.84 13.27 17.36
C ASN A 251 4.17 12.68 16.89
N ARG A 252 4.97 12.09 17.79
CA ARG A 252 6.21 11.38 17.41
C ARG A 252 5.95 10.26 16.42
N TRP A 253 4.91 9.45 16.65
CA TRP A 253 4.60 8.30 15.80
C TRP A 253 4.02 8.71 14.43
N LEU A 254 3.05 9.64 14.41
CA LEU A 254 2.46 10.13 13.16
C LEU A 254 3.46 10.90 12.30
N ALA A 255 4.28 11.75 12.93
CA ALA A 255 5.31 12.51 12.24
C ALA A 255 6.39 11.61 11.62
N GLY A 256 6.65 10.47 12.25
CA GLY A 256 7.75 9.57 11.92
C GLY A 256 9.13 10.25 12.00
N ARG A 257 10.17 9.44 11.75
CA ARG A 257 11.56 9.89 11.63
C ARG A 257 12.15 9.48 10.29
N GLN A 258 13.37 9.95 10.01
CA GLN A 258 14.15 9.41 8.90
C GLN A 258 14.32 7.89 9.09
N GLN A 259 14.21 7.12 8.00
CA GLN A 259 14.21 5.65 8.00
C GLN A 259 13.02 4.97 8.70
N GLU A 260 12.03 5.71 9.19
CA GLU A 260 10.75 5.16 9.64
C GLU A 260 9.68 5.31 8.56
N SER A 261 8.84 4.28 8.40
CA SER A 261 7.76 4.32 7.39
C SER A 261 6.77 5.45 7.71
N LYS A 262 6.37 6.22 6.69
CA LYS A 262 5.30 7.22 6.84
C LYS A 262 3.98 6.58 7.23
N LYS A 263 3.18 7.29 8.03
CA LYS A 263 1.87 6.82 8.53
C LYS A 263 0.69 7.46 7.80
N VAL A 264 0.89 8.61 7.17
CA VAL A 264 -0.11 9.38 6.44
C VAL A 264 0.44 9.72 5.06
N PHE A 265 -0.38 9.50 4.04
CA PHE A 265 -0.10 9.71 2.63
C PHE A 265 -1.22 10.58 2.05
N SER A 266 -0.88 11.44 1.11
CA SER A 266 -1.82 12.39 0.54
C SER A 266 -1.50 12.62 -0.92
N PHE A 267 -2.53 12.53 -1.76
CA PHE A 267 -2.45 12.66 -3.20
C PHE A 267 -3.46 13.70 -3.67
N LYS A 268 -2.99 14.72 -4.38
CA LYS A 268 -3.78 15.86 -4.88
C LYS A 268 -4.36 15.58 -6.26
N HIS A 269 -3.60 14.88 -7.11
CA HIS A 269 -3.86 14.67 -8.52
C HIS A 269 -3.81 13.18 -8.93
N PRO A 270 -4.55 12.81 -9.98
CA PRO A 270 -5.64 13.60 -10.58
C PRO A 270 -6.84 13.71 -9.63
N GLU A 271 -7.73 14.67 -9.88
CA GLU A 271 -8.88 14.93 -9.00
C GLU A 271 -9.77 13.70 -8.81
N VAL A 272 -10.02 12.94 -9.88
CA VAL A 272 -10.82 11.71 -9.87
C VAL A 272 -10.25 10.61 -8.97
N ALA A 273 -8.95 10.65 -8.67
CA ALA A 273 -8.26 9.66 -7.86
C ALA A 273 -7.67 10.24 -6.57
N ARG A 274 -7.93 11.52 -6.28
CA ARG A 274 -7.47 12.25 -5.10
C ARG A 274 -7.87 11.51 -3.83
N ARG A 275 -6.93 11.38 -2.89
CA ARG A 275 -7.16 10.70 -1.62
C ARG A 275 -6.12 11.04 -0.57
N THR A 276 -6.51 10.93 0.69
CA THR A 276 -5.60 10.85 1.84
C THR A 276 -5.85 9.52 2.53
N PHE A 277 -4.79 8.82 2.88
CA PHE A 277 -4.92 7.58 3.65
C PHE A 277 -3.80 7.46 4.66
N GLY A 278 -3.98 6.54 5.61
CA GLY A 278 -2.95 6.26 6.57
C GLY A 278 -3.27 5.10 7.48
N PHE A 279 -2.50 5.01 8.54
CA PHE A 279 -2.64 3.98 9.55
C PHE A 279 -2.73 4.58 10.93
N VAL A 280 -3.43 3.88 11.82
CA VAL A 280 -3.41 4.10 13.26
C VAL A 280 -2.50 3.07 13.93
N LYS A 281 -2.15 3.28 15.19
CA LYS A 281 -1.40 2.32 16.00
C LYS A 281 -2.22 1.96 17.22
N PRO A 282 -2.71 0.72 17.32
CA PRO A 282 -3.47 0.26 18.47
C PRO A 282 -2.79 0.66 19.79
N ARG A 283 -3.60 1.13 20.75
CA ARG A 283 -3.16 1.62 22.08
C ARG A 283 -2.31 2.91 22.07
N LEU A 284 -2.10 3.54 20.91
CA LEU A 284 -1.38 4.81 20.82
C LEU A 284 -2.20 5.91 20.14
N VAL A 285 -2.73 5.63 18.95
CA VAL A 285 -3.60 6.53 18.18
C VAL A 285 -4.72 5.69 17.58
N ASN A 286 -5.95 6.17 17.65
CA ASN A 286 -7.14 5.49 17.14
C ASN A 286 -7.78 6.30 16.00
N PHE A 287 -8.85 5.77 15.40
CA PHE A 287 -9.54 6.44 14.28
C PHE A 287 -10.15 7.79 14.68
N GLN A 288 -10.79 7.88 15.84
CA GLN A 288 -11.37 9.12 16.36
C GLN A 288 -10.35 10.27 16.48
N GLU A 289 -9.12 9.97 16.93
CA GLU A 289 -8.04 10.96 16.99
C GLU A 289 -7.64 11.45 15.58
N ILE A 290 -7.64 10.56 14.58
CA ILE A 290 -7.38 10.95 13.18
C ILE A 290 -8.53 11.77 12.62
N GLU A 291 -9.77 11.33 12.79
CA GLU A 291 -10.98 12.04 12.34
C GLU A 291 -11.02 13.47 12.90
N SER A 292 -10.77 13.63 14.21
CA SER A 292 -10.66 14.94 14.87
C SER A 292 -9.58 15.83 14.24
N ARG A 293 -8.39 15.29 13.96
CA ARG A 293 -7.29 16.03 13.32
C ARG A 293 -7.62 16.41 11.88
N LEU A 294 -8.32 15.57 11.15
CA LEU A 294 -8.76 15.84 9.77
C LEU A 294 -9.84 16.93 9.76
N GLY A 295 -10.82 16.87 10.66
CA GLY A 295 -11.87 17.89 10.81
C GLY A 295 -11.33 19.28 11.19
N GLN A 296 -10.15 19.35 11.81
CA GLN A 296 -9.47 20.63 12.08
C GLN A 296 -8.87 21.31 10.84
N VAL A 297 -8.66 20.58 9.75
CA VAL A 297 -7.99 21.10 8.53
C VAL A 297 -8.86 21.10 7.29
N TRP A 298 -9.95 20.34 7.31
CA TRP A 298 -10.90 20.24 6.21
C TRP A 298 -12.24 20.83 6.65
N SER A 299 -12.67 21.89 5.98
CA SER A 299 -14.01 22.44 6.12
C SER A 299 -15.04 21.41 5.65
N GLU A 300 -16.19 21.36 6.35
CA GLU A 300 -17.33 20.50 5.99
C GLU A 300 -16.94 19.02 5.87
N PHE A 301 -15.96 18.57 6.67
CA PHE A 301 -15.57 17.16 6.70
C PHE A 301 -16.56 16.36 7.55
N GLU A 302 -17.25 15.42 6.91
CA GLU A 302 -18.20 14.53 7.56
C GLU A 302 -17.60 13.14 7.69
N ALA A 303 -17.01 12.86 8.85
CA ALA A 303 -16.30 11.61 9.08
C ALA A 303 -17.19 10.37 8.84
N GLU A 304 -18.47 10.43 9.20
CA GLU A 304 -19.43 9.33 9.03
C GLU A 304 -19.60 8.88 7.57
N HIS A 305 -19.47 9.81 6.61
CA HIS A 305 -19.66 9.53 5.18
C HIS A 305 -18.33 9.38 4.43
N GLU A 306 -17.31 10.15 4.82
CA GLU A 306 -16.07 10.28 4.05
C GLU A 306 -14.93 9.40 4.57
N PHE A 307 -14.93 9.06 5.87
CA PHE A 307 -13.85 8.32 6.51
C PHE A 307 -14.08 6.82 6.43
N GLN A 308 -13.38 6.17 5.50
CA GLN A 308 -13.47 4.71 5.33
C GLN A 308 -12.43 4.02 6.18
N GLN A 309 -12.88 3.20 7.13
CA GLN A 309 -12.01 2.31 7.91
C GLN A 309 -11.74 1.02 7.13
N GLY A 310 -10.63 0.35 7.46
CA GLY A 310 -10.22 -0.80 6.67
C GLY A 310 -11.15 -2.01 6.74
N GLU A 311 -12.01 -2.14 7.75
CA GLU A 311 -13.08 -3.17 7.76
C GLU A 311 -14.07 -2.95 6.61
N GLN A 312 -14.58 -1.72 6.45
CA GLN A 312 -15.46 -1.34 5.34
C GLN A 312 -14.77 -1.50 3.98
N ILE A 313 -13.44 -1.28 3.94
CA ILE A 313 -12.64 -1.46 2.72
C ILE A 313 -12.50 -2.94 2.38
N ILE A 314 -12.25 -3.81 3.36
CA ILE A 314 -12.24 -5.26 3.17
C ILE A 314 -13.58 -5.71 2.59
N GLU A 315 -14.70 -5.30 3.18
CA GLU A 315 -16.03 -5.63 2.67
C GLU A 315 -16.17 -5.23 1.19
N LYS A 316 -15.81 -3.99 0.81
CA LYS A 316 -15.86 -3.53 -0.58
C LYS A 316 -14.91 -4.30 -1.52
N LEU A 317 -13.77 -4.79 -1.01
CA LEU A 317 -12.84 -5.60 -1.80
C LEU A 317 -13.35 -7.01 -2.05
N PHE A 318 -14.27 -7.54 -1.26
CA PHE A 318 -14.80 -8.89 -1.43
C PHE A 318 -16.30 -8.94 -1.71
N GLN A 319 -16.96 -7.78 -1.80
CA GLN A 319 -18.30 -7.67 -2.33
C GLN A 319 -18.30 -8.15 -3.78
N MET A 320 -19.11 -9.16 -4.06
CA MET A 320 -19.41 -9.55 -5.43
C MET A 320 -20.12 -8.38 -6.07
N LYS A 321 -19.45 -7.66 -6.98
CA LYS A 321 -20.16 -6.84 -7.94
C LYS A 321 -20.88 -7.83 -8.86
N GLU A 322 -22.18 -8.00 -8.66
CA GLU A 322 -23.04 -8.46 -9.75
C GLU A 322 -22.74 -7.57 -10.96
N GLY A 323 -22.51 -8.22 -12.10
CA GLY A 323 -22.01 -7.58 -13.32
C GLY A 323 -22.82 -6.34 -13.69
N ILE A 324 -22.11 -5.35 -14.24
CA ILE A 324 -22.72 -4.40 -15.17
C ILE A 324 -22.73 -5.09 -16.53
#